data_AF-A0A2S8FX57-F1
#
_entry.id   AF-A0A2S8FX57-F1
#
_cell.length_a   1.000
_cell.length_b   1.000
_cell.length_c   1.000
_cell.angle_alpha   90.00
_cell.angle_beta   90.00
_cell.angle_gamma   90.00
#
_symmetry.space_group_name_H-M   'P 1'
#
loop_
_entity.id
_entity.type
_entity.pdbx_description
1 polymer ?
#
loop_
_entity_poly.entity_id
_entity_poly.type
_entity_poly.pdbx_seq_one_letter_code
_entity_poly.pdbx_strand_id
1 'polypeptide(L)'
;MGFLHSPIIFNTTRAVVIIMLTRNLLLLAACLILFTGCPAGPATHGGGTSDGEFGQATKDQIEAFLAKAEKAPSRAKGDLSLLLESLEGSAERGGAFEKVRDEAKKLEEMLNSNAGKDEVNSQMTSLRSAAEELPKPAS
;
A
#
# COMPACT_ATOMS: atom_id res chain seq x y z
N MET A 1 19.91 42.36 29.07
CA MET A 1 18.69 41.80 28.45
C MET A 1 18.91 41.76 26.94
N GLY A 2 18.94 40.56 26.36
CA GLY A 2 19.13 40.35 24.94
C GLY A 2 18.95 38.87 24.62
N PHE A 3 17.72 38.50 24.27
CA PHE A 3 17.33 37.13 23.92
C PHE A 3 17.99 36.72 22.60
N LEU A 4 18.91 35.75 22.66
CA LEU A 4 19.43 35.04 21.49
C LEU A 4 18.39 34.02 21.03
N HIS A 5 17.64 34.39 20.00
CA HIS A 5 16.70 33.55 19.29
C HIS A 5 17.48 32.50 18.46
N SER A 6 17.34 31.22 18.80
CA SER A 6 17.93 30.09 18.07
C SER A 6 17.06 29.68 16.87
N PRO A 7 17.59 29.65 15.63
CA PRO A 7 16.88 29.13 14.45
C PRO A 7 17.33 27.70 14.04
N ILE A 8 17.88 26.90 14.94
CA ILE A 8 18.56 25.64 14.58
C ILE A 8 17.60 24.43 14.46
N ILE A 9 16.38 24.52 14.99
CA ILE A 9 15.49 23.34 15.12
C ILE A 9 14.72 23.04 13.80
N PHE A 10 14.57 24.01 12.88
CA PHE A 10 13.70 23.86 11.72
C PHE A 10 14.29 23.05 10.55
N ASN A 11 15.62 22.86 10.52
CA ASN A 11 16.29 22.25 9.35
C ASN A 11 16.37 20.72 9.42
N THR A 12 16.33 20.14 10.63
CA THR A 12 16.50 18.69 10.83
C THR A 12 15.27 17.89 10.39
N THR A 13 14.06 18.42 10.62
CA THR A 13 12.81 17.71 10.31
C THR A 13 12.62 17.53 8.80
N ARG A 14 12.99 18.54 7.98
CA ARG A 14 12.90 18.46 6.52
C ARG A 14 13.91 17.46 5.96
N ALA A 15 15.10 17.39 6.54
CA ALA A 15 16.12 16.42 6.13
C ALA A 15 15.67 14.96 6.37
N VAL A 16 15.05 14.65 7.51
CA VAL A 16 14.56 13.29 7.80
C VAL A 16 13.43 12.88 6.84
N VAL A 17 12.51 13.80 6.52
CA VAL A 17 11.42 13.55 5.57
C VAL A 17 11.97 13.33 4.16
N ILE A 18 12.94 14.15 3.72
CA ILE A 18 13.59 14.00 2.41
C ILE A 18 14.36 12.68 2.33
N ILE A 19 15.08 12.28 3.39
CA ILE A 19 15.81 11.00 3.46
C ILE A 19 14.87 9.80 3.46
N MET A 20 13.72 9.88 4.13
CA MET A 20 12.70 8.81 4.10
C MET A 20 11.99 8.73 2.75
N LEU A 21 11.65 9.87 2.13
CA LEU A 21 11.06 9.90 0.79
C LEU A 21 12.04 9.35 -0.27
N THR A 22 13.32 9.71 -0.19
CA THR A 22 14.33 9.22 -1.14
C THR A 22 14.62 7.73 -0.98
N ARG A 23 14.63 7.18 0.24
CA ARG A 23 14.78 5.72 0.43
C ARG A 23 13.58 4.94 -0.10
N ASN A 24 12.36 5.45 0.08
CA ASN A 24 11.16 4.80 -0.44
C ASN A 24 11.09 4.90 -1.98
N LEU A 25 11.44 6.06 -2.55
CA LEU A 25 11.51 6.25 -4.00
C LEU A 25 12.63 5.43 -4.64
N LEU A 26 13.77 5.27 -3.97
CA LEU A 26 14.89 4.43 -4.43
C LEU A 26 14.51 2.95 -4.40
N LEU A 27 13.74 2.49 -3.39
CA LEU A 27 13.19 1.13 -3.34
C LEU A 27 12.14 0.90 -4.43
N LEU A 28 11.29 1.89 -4.71
CA LEU A 28 10.29 1.84 -5.78
C LEU A 28 10.95 1.78 -7.17
N ALA A 29 12.01 2.57 -7.38
CA ALA A 29 12.80 2.56 -8.61
C ALA A 29 13.62 1.27 -8.77
N ALA A 30 14.16 0.72 -7.67
CA ALA A 30 14.86 -0.57 -7.70
C ALA A 30 13.91 -1.73 -8.01
N CYS A 31 12.66 -1.69 -7.54
CA CYS A 31 11.62 -2.63 -7.96
C CYS A 31 11.34 -2.56 -9.47
N LEU A 32 11.25 -1.36 -10.05
CA LEU A 32 11.01 -1.22 -11.51
C LEU A 32 12.17 -1.74 -12.37
N ILE A 33 13.41 -1.66 -11.89
CA ILE A 33 14.60 -2.17 -12.60
C ILE A 33 14.72 -3.69 -12.49
N LEU A 34 14.24 -4.32 -11.41
CA LEU A 34 14.23 -5.78 -11.27
C LEU A 34 13.12 -6.48 -12.07
N PHE A 35 12.06 -5.77 -12.48
CA PHE A 35 11.00 -6.31 -13.33
C PHE A 35 11.30 -6.23 -14.84
N THR A 36 12.41 -5.61 -15.27
CA THR A 36 12.78 -5.43 -16.69
C THR A 36 14.01 -6.24 -17.12
N GLY A 37 14.22 -7.40 -16.51
CA GLY A 37 15.34 -8.31 -16.82
C GLY A 37 14.89 -9.73 -17.15
N CYS A 38 14.29 -9.95 -18.33
CA CYS A 38 14.11 -11.29 -18.89
C CYS A 38 14.80 -11.39 -20.26
N PRO A 39 15.96 -12.07 -20.38
CA PRO A 39 16.59 -12.33 -21.67
C PRO A 39 16.10 -13.66 -22.22
N ALA A 40 14.90 -13.72 -22.81
CA ALA A 40 14.50 -14.87 -23.64
C ALA A 40 13.26 -14.57 -24.51
N GLY A 41 13.49 -14.41 -25.81
CA GLY A 41 12.57 -14.87 -26.86
C GLY A 41 11.54 -13.85 -27.41
N PRO A 42 11.34 -13.79 -28.75
CA PRO A 42 10.28 -13.00 -29.34
C PRO A 42 8.97 -13.79 -29.24
N ALA A 43 8.20 -13.55 -28.17
CA ALA A 43 6.80 -13.88 -28.14
C ALA A 43 6.02 -12.58 -28.19
N THR A 44 5.58 -12.23 -29.40
CA THR A 44 4.40 -11.42 -29.63
C THR A 44 3.25 -11.99 -28.79
N HIS A 45 2.90 -11.32 -27.69
CA HIS A 45 1.55 -11.32 -27.13
C HIS A 45 1.30 -9.91 -26.58
N GLY A 46 0.56 -9.12 -27.36
CA GLY A 46 -0.23 -8.05 -26.77
C GLY A 46 -1.32 -8.72 -25.92
N GLY A 47 -1.01 -8.98 -24.66
CA GLY A 47 -1.98 -9.36 -23.65
C GLY A 47 -2.01 -8.24 -22.64
N GLY A 48 -3.09 -7.46 -22.63
CA GLY A 48 -3.36 -6.59 -21.48
C GLY A 48 -3.29 -7.45 -20.23
N THR A 49 -2.52 -7.01 -19.23
CA THR A 49 -2.39 -7.69 -17.94
C THR A 49 -3.77 -8.12 -17.48
N SER A 50 -3.97 -9.44 -17.35
CA SER A 50 -5.29 -10.02 -17.11
C SER A 50 -5.77 -9.63 -15.71
N ASP A 51 -7.08 -9.54 -15.51
CA ASP A 51 -7.65 -9.19 -14.19
C ASP A 51 -7.14 -10.08 -13.06
N GLY A 52 -6.78 -11.34 -13.36
CA GLY A 52 -6.17 -12.27 -12.40
C GLY A 52 -4.74 -11.92 -11.96
N GLU A 53 -3.92 -11.33 -12.84
CA GLU A 53 -2.57 -10.86 -12.47
C GLU A 53 -2.66 -9.62 -11.57
N PHE A 54 -3.60 -8.71 -11.87
CA PHE A 54 -3.91 -7.58 -11.01
C PHE A 54 -4.50 -8.03 -9.68
N GLY A 55 -5.43 -8.99 -9.68
CA GLY A 55 -6.03 -9.54 -8.47
C GLY A 55 -4.98 -10.14 -7.53
N GLN A 56 -4.02 -10.90 -8.08
CA GLN A 56 -2.91 -11.44 -7.29
C GLN A 56 -2.01 -10.33 -6.73
N ALA A 57 -1.61 -9.35 -7.56
CA ALA A 57 -0.78 -8.24 -7.10
C ALA A 57 -1.48 -7.42 -5.99
N THR A 58 -2.78 -7.15 -6.15
CA THR A 58 -3.58 -6.48 -5.13
C THR A 58 -3.66 -7.30 -3.84
N LYS A 59 -3.89 -8.61 -3.95
CA LYS A 59 -3.89 -9.52 -2.79
C LYS A 59 -2.56 -9.48 -2.05
N ASP A 60 -1.44 -9.59 -2.76
CA ASP A 60 -0.10 -9.57 -2.17
C ASP A 60 0.18 -8.24 -1.44
N GLN A 61 -0.27 -7.11 -2.00
CA GLN A 61 -0.17 -5.80 -1.35
C GLN A 61 -0.96 -5.75 -0.05
N ILE A 62 -2.18 -6.29 -0.04
CA ILE A 62 -3.04 -6.33 1.16
C ILE A 62 -2.45 -7.25 2.21
N GLU A 63 -1.97 -8.43 1.85
CA GLU A 63 -1.34 -9.36 2.79
C GLU A 63 -0.06 -8.77 3.40
N ALA A 64 0.76 -8.09 2.58
CA ALA A 64 1.93 -7.37 3.05
C ALA A 64 1.56 -6.23 4.01
N PHE A 65 0.48 -5.49 3.71
CA PHE A 65 -0.05 -4.47 4.60
C PHE A 65 -0.51 -5.06 5.93
N LEU A 66 -1.34 -6.11 5.92
CA LEU A 66 -1.87 -6.75 7.11
C LEU A 66 -0.73 -7.27 8.01
N ALA A 67 0.26 -7.94 7.42
CA ALA A 67 1.43 -8.43 8.16
C ALA A 67 2.26 -7.32 8.80
N LYS A 68 2.33 -6.14 8.16
CA LYS A 68 2.98 -4.95 8.74
C LYS A 68 2.11 -4.30 9.81
N ALA A 69 0.80 -4.17 9.58
CA ALA A 69 -0.14 -3.55 10.49
C ALA A 69 -0.24 -4.30 11.81
N GLU A 70 -0.20 -5.63 11.77
CA GLU A 70 -0.19 -6.49 12.95
C GLU A 70 1.07 -6.28 13.82
N LYS A 71 2.22 -6.03 13.18
CA LYS A 71 3.52 -5.79 13.84
C LYS A 71 3.70 -4.34 14.30
N ALA A 72 3.17 -3.38 13.54
CA ALA A 72 3.41 -1.95 13.71
C ALA A 72 2.14 -1.14 13.39
N PRO A 73 1.10 -1.20 14.25
CA PRO A 73 -0.18 -0.54 14.01
C PRO A 73 -0.04 0.99 13.90
N SER A 74 0.95 1.60 14.57
CA SER A 74 1.23 3.03 14.48
C SER A 74 1.72 3.48 13.09
N ARG A 75 2.27 2.57 12.28
CA ARG A 75 2.66 2.84 10.88
C ARG A 75 1.59 2.41 9.88
N ALA A 76 0.70 1.51 10.29
CA ALA A 76 -0.39 1.00 9.45
C ALA A 76 -1.20 2.12 8.81
N LYS A 77 -1.46 3.22 9.51
CA LYS A 77 -2.21 4.35 8.95
C LYS A 77 -1.55 4.94 7.69
N GLY A 78 -0.22 5.09 7.68
CA GLY A 78 0.51 5.62 6.51
C GLY A 78 0.64 4.60 5.38
N ASP A 79 0.88 3.33 5.71
CA ASP A 79 0.90 2.25 4.72
C ASP A 79 -0.50 2.01 4.11
N LEU A 80 -1.58 2.25 4.86
CA LEU A 80 -2.96 2.06 4.40
C LEU A 80 -3.39 3.12 3.38
N SER A 81 -3.02 4.38 3.57
CA SER A 81 -3.32 5.42 2.56
C SER A 81 -2.60 5.14 1.23
N LEU A 82 -1.37 4.60 1.27
CA LEU A 82 -0.66 4.15 0.06
C LEU A 82 -1.34 2.95 -0.59
N LEU A 83 -1.80 2.00 0.22
CA LEU A 83 -2.57 0.85 -0.28
C LEU A 83 -3.87 1.33 -0.94
N LEU A 84 -4.57 2.29 -0.33
CA LEU A 84 -5.81 2.85 -0.86
C LEU A 84 -5.61 3.53 -2.21
N GLU A 85 -4.53 4.29 -2.40
CA GLU A 85 -4.20 4.90 -3.69
C GLU A 85 -4.03 3.82 -4.80
N SER A 86 -3.36 2.72 -4.47
CA SER A 86 -3.20 1.56 -5.36
C SER A 86 -4.53 0.82 -5.62
N LEU A 87 -5.37 0.71 -4.59
CA LEU A 87 -6.70 0.11 -4.66
C LEU A 87 -7.69 0.97 -5.45
N GLU A 88 -7.58 2.29 -5.42
CA GLU A 88 -8.44 3.18 -6.22
C GLU A 88 -8.21 2.98 -7.71
N GLY A 89 -6.95 2.84 -8.14
CA GLY A 89 -6.64 2.45 -9.53
C GLY A 89 -7.09 1.02 -9.87
N SER A 90 -7.19 0.14 -8.89
CA SER A 90 -7.69 -1.23 -9.08
C SER A 90 -9.21 -1.32 -9.08
N ALA A 91 -9.88 -0.44 -8.34
CA ALA A 91 -11.34 -0.35 -8.23
C ALA A 91 -11.99 0.12 -9.53
N GLU A 92 -11.26 0.79 -10.42
CA GLU A 92 -11.73 1.08 -11.79
C GLU A 92 -12.10 -0.19 -12.58
N ARG A 93 -11.59 -1.36 -12.18
CA ARG A 93 -11.98 -2.67 -12.74
C ARG A 93 -13.33 -3.19 -12.21
N GLY A 94 -13.83 -2.62 -11.12
CA GLY A 94 -15.11 -2.95 -10.50
C GLY A 94 -15.15 -4.30 -9.76
N GLY A 95 -16.33 -4.65 -9.26
CA GLY A 95 -16.60 -5.94 -8.63
C GLY A 95 -15.83 -6.18 -7.34
N ALA A 96 -15.01 -7.23 -7.29
CA ALA A 96 -14.24 -7.60 -6.10
C ALA A 96 -13.20 -6.54 -5.68
N PHE A 97 -12.63 -5.81 -6.64
CA PHE A 97 -11.68 -4.73 -6.36
C PHE A 97 -12.35 -3.55 -5.63
N GLU A 98 -13.61 -3.27 -5.95
CA GLU A 98 -14.40 -2.22 -5.29
C GLU A 98 -14.66 -2.58 -3.82
N LYS A 99 -15.08 -3.83 -3.56
CA LYS A 99 -15.26 -4.34 -2.20
C LYS A 99 -14.00 -4.19 -1.35
N VAL A 100 -12.85 -4.58 -1.92
CA VAL A 100 -11.56 -4.49 -1.24
C VAL A 100 -11.21 -3.05 -0.90
N ARG A 101 -11.41 -2.11 -1.83
CA ARG A 101 -11.24 -0.68 -1.60
C ARG A 101 -12.14 -0.19 -0.48
N ASP A 102 -13.42 -0.56 -0.48
CA ASP A 102 -14.38 -0.11 0.53
C ASP A 102 -14.03 -0.64 1.94
N GLU A 103 -13.61 -1.91 2.04
CA GLU A 103 -13.14 -2.48 3.30
C GLU A 103 -11.83 -1.83 3.79
N ALA A 104 -10.95 -1.43 2.87
CA ALA A 104 -9.74 -0.68 3.20
C ALA A 104 -10.07 0.77 3.64
N LYS A 105 -11.05 1.44 3.03
CA LYS A 105 -11.53 2.77 3.45
C LYS A 105 -12.13 2.72 4.85
N LYS A 106 -12.97 1.73 5.14
CA LYS A 106 -13.49 1.50 6.50
C LYS A 106 -12.36 1.30 7.52
N LEU A 107 -11.35 0.52 7.16
CA LEU A 107 -10.18 0.34 8.04
C LEU A 107 -9.44 1.66 8.28
N GLU A 108 -9.33 2.53 7.27
CA GLU A 108 -8.70 3.84 7.40
C GLU A 108 -9.52 4.77 8.29
N GLU A 109 -10.84 4.78 8.14
CA GLU A 109 -11.75 5.54 9.00
C GLU A 109 -11.66 5.08 10.47
N MET A 110 -11.58 3.77 10.71
CA MET A 110 -11.37 3.20 12.05
C MET A 110 -10.02 3.60 12.64
N LEU A 111 -8.93 3.52 11.87
CA LEU A 111 -7.60 3.95 12.29
C LEU A 111 -7.53 5.47 12.53
N ASN A 112 -8.25 6.28 11.74
CA ASN A 112 -8.38 7.72 11.96
C ASN A 112 -9.14 8.05 13.24
N SER A 113 -10.22 7.29 13.51
CA SER A 113 -11.08 7.49 14.67
C SER A 113 -10.48 6.95 15.97
N ASN A 114 -9.27 6.37 15.94
CA ASN A 114 -8.68 5.61 17.05
C ASN A 114 -9.64 4.53 17.58
N ALA A 115 -10.29 3.79 16.68
CA ALA A 115 -11.10 2.65 17.05
C ALA A 115 -10.30 1.62 17.86
N GLY A 116 -11.01 0.82 18.67
CA GLY A 116 -10.38 -0.20 19.51
C GLY A 116 -9.55 -1.18 18.67
N LYS A 117 -8.43 -1.66 19.22
CA LYS A 117 -7.55 -2.62 18.53
C LYS A 117 -8.32 -3.86 18.03
N ASP A 118 -9.31 -4.31 18.78
CA ASP A 118 -10.18 -5.43 18.42
C ASP A 118 -11.07 -5.14 17.20
N GLU A 119 -11.63 -3.93 17.09
CA GLU A 119 -12.39 -3.50 15.91
C GLU A 119 -11.49 -3.39 14.68
N VAL A 120 -10.30 -2.81 14.83
CA VAL A 120 -9.32 -2.69 13.75
C VAL A 120 -8.87 -4.09 13.28
N ASN A 121 -8.62 -5.03 14.19
CA ASN A 121 -8.28 -6.42 13.85
C ASN A 121 -9.43 -7.15 13.15
N SER A 122 -10.67 -6.94 13.60
CA SER A 122 -11.86 -7.48 12.96
C SER A 122 -11.96 -6.97 11.51
N GLN A 123 -11.80 -5.67 11.32
CA GLN A 123 -11.85 -5.04 10.00
C GLN A 123 -10.68 -5.46 9.09
N MET A 124 -9.48 -5.65 9.65
CA MET A 124 -8.33 -6.24 8.94
C MET A 124 -8.64 -7.66 8.44
N THR A 125 -9.40 -8.44 9.21
CA THR A 125 -9.85 -9.77 8.80
C THR A 125 -10.88 -9.69 7.68
N SER A 126 -11.83 -8.75 7.73
CA SER A 126 -12.78 -8.50 6.64
C SER A 126 -12.07 -8.09 5.35
N LEU A 127 -11.07 -7.22 5.44
CA LEU A 127 -10.24 -6.82 4.30
C LEU A 127 -9.48 -8.01 3.71
N ARG A 128 -8.94 -8.91 4.55
CA ARG A 128 -8.32 -10.16 4.07
C ARG A 128 -9.32 -11.02 3.31
N SER A 129 -10.51 -11.25 3.86
CA SER A 129 -11.55 -12.05 3.22
C SER A 129 -11.97 -11.45 1.88
N ALA A 130 -12.12 -10.12 1.79
CA ALA A 130 -12.42 -9.45 0.53
C ALA A 130 -11.28 -9.63 -0.50
N ALA A 131 -10.03 -9.61 -0.06
CA ALA A 131 -8.88 -9.88 -0.93
C ALA A 131 -8.84 -11.31 -1.48
N GLU A 132 -9.44 -12.29 -0.78
CA GLU A 132 -9.54 -13.66 -1.27
C GLU A 132 -10.60 -13.85 -2.38
N GLU A 133 -11.57 -12.94 -2.44
CA GLU A 133 -12.58 -12.86 -3.52
C GLU A 133 -12.00 -12.28 -4.82
N LEU A 134 -10.76 -11.75 -4.80
CA LEU A 134 -10.12 -11.21 -6.00
C LEU A 134 -9.88 -12.32 -7.05
N PRO A 135 -9.99 -11.98 -8.35
CA PRO A 135 -9.70 -12.91 -9.42
C PRO A 135 -8.27 -13.44 -9.31
N LYS A 136 -8.12 -14.76 -9.44
CA LYS A 136 -6.82 -15.44 -9.43
C LYS A 136 -6.29 -15.55 -10.86
N PRO A 137 -4.98 -15.55 -11.08
CA PRO A 137 -4.42 -15.79 -12.40
C PRO A 137 -4.86 -17.19 -12.88
N ALA A 138 -5.31 -17.28 -14.13
CA ALA A 138 -5.66 -18.55 -14.73
C ALA A 138 -4.41 -19.45 -14.73
N SER A 139 -4.47 -20.57 -14.01
CA SER A 139 -3.41 -21.58 -13.95
C SER A 139 -3.49 -22.53 -15.14
#